data_AF-A0A9K3M0X9-F1
#
_entry.id   AF-A0A9K3M0X9-F1
#
_cell.length_a   1.000
_cell.length_b   1.000
_cell.length_c   1.000
_cell.angle_alpha   90.00
_cell.angle_beta   90.00
_cell.angle_gamma   90.00
#
_symmetry.space_group_name_H-M   'P 1'
#
loop_
_entity.id
_entity.type
_entity.pdbx_description
1 polymer ?
#
loop_
_entity_poly.entity_id
_entity_poly.type
_entity_poly.pdbx_seq_one_letter_code
_entity_poly.pdbx_strand_id
1 'polypeptide(L)'
;MNSWTGDHCPNHTLKELESMESSQKKLEKSLVQNGIPVSEDIPYEVAKDKIAEITESMKELASADMDPYAMEKKYNCLEEELAKYSNALMLTDEYAEEQNCIE
;
A
#
# COMPACT_ATOMS: atom_id res chain seq x y z
N MET A 1 -11.12 40.27 27.54
CA MET A 1 -9.82 39.96 26.92
C MET A 1 -9.78 38.47 26.65
N ASN A 2 -9.69 38.09 25.37
CA ASN A 2 -8.93 36.96 24.81
C ASN A 2 -9.41 36.77 23.37
N SER A 3 -8.58 37.26 22.45
CA SER A 3 -8.77 37.26 21.00
C SER A 3 -8.70 35.84 20.46
N TRP A 4 -9.84 35.29 20.08
CA TRP A 4 -9.94 34.05 19.32
C TRP A 4 -10.37 34.39 17.90
N THR A 5 -9.41 34.70 17.03
CA THR A 5 -9.51 34.50 15.58
C THR A 5 -8.06 34.51 15.07
N GLY A 6 -7.37 33.39 15.25
CA GLY A 6 -6.20 33.12 14.42
C GLY A 6 -6.71 32.90 13.00
N ASP A 7 -6.46 33.88 12.13
CA ASP A 7 -6.62 33.79 10.67
C ASP A 7 -5.84 32.58 10.14
N HIS A 8 -6.42 31.39 10.23
CA HIS A 8 -5.93 30.22 9.50
C HIS A 8 -6.59 30.26 8.12
N CYS A 9 -6.04 31.12 7.25
CA CYS A 9 -6.49 31.22 5.87
C CYS A 9 -6.33 29.85 5.18
N PRO A 10 -7.40 29.26 4.60
CA PRO A 10 -7.33 27.96 3.93
C PRO A 10 -6.36 27.96 2.74
N ASN A 11 -5.95 29.13 2.25
CA ASN A 11 -4.95 29.24 1.19
C ASN A 11 -3.51 28.93 1.69
N HIS A 12 -3.21 29.18 2.97
CA HIS A 12 -1.91 28.85 3.55
C HIS A 12 -1.73 27.32 3.65
N THR A 13 -2.76 26.62 4.14
CA THR A 13 -2.74 25.16 4.27
C THR A 13 -2.65 24.47 2.92
N LEU A 14 -3.36 24.97 1.91
CA LEU A 14 -3.25 24.46 0.53
C LEU A 14 -1.84 24.59 -0.04
N LYS A 15 -1.18 25.72 0.25
CA LYS A 15 0.19 25.98 -0.23
C LYS A 15 1.23 25.13 0.49
N GLU A 16 1.05 24.87 1.79
CA GLU A 16 1.88 23.92 2.53
C GLU A 16 1.72 22.50 1.99
N LEU A 17 0.49 22.06 1.73
CA LEU A 17 0.21 20.74 1.15
C LEU A 17 0.89 20.57 -0.22
N GLU A 18 0.79 21.56 -1.11
CA GLU A 18 1.46 21.53 -2.42
C GLU A 18 2.99 21.44 -2.27
N SER A 19 3.57 22.17 -1.31
CA SER A 19 5.01 22.13 -1.02
C SER A 19 5.46 20.77 -0.49
N MET A 20 4.65 20.14 0.37
CA MET A 20 4.91 18.81 0.91
C MET A 20 4.84 17.75 -0.20
N GLU A 21 3.79 17.78 -1.02
CA GLU A 21 3.63 16.85 -2.15
C GLU A 21 4.79 16.97 -3.16
N SER A 22 5.22 18.19 -3.48
CA SER A 22 6.37 18.43 -4.36
C SER A 22 7.66 17.86 -3.79
N SER A 23 7.84 17.95 -2.47
CA SER A 23 9.02 17.43 -1.78
C SER A 23 9.01 15.89 -1.74
N GLN A 24 7.85 15.29 -1.46
CA GLN A 24 7.65 13.84 -1.50
C GLN A 24 8.01 13.28 -2.89
N LYS A 25 7.45 13.83 -3.97
CA LYS A 25 7.73 13.38 -5.35
C LYS A 25 9.22 13.47 -5.72
N LYS A 26 9.95 14.46 -5.20
CA LYS A 26 11.39 14.59 -5.44
C LYS A 26 12.16 13.49 -4.71
N LEU A 27 11.81 13.20 -3.46
CA LEU A 27 12.42 12.13 -2.69
C LEU A 27 12.14 10.77 -3.32
N GLU A 28 10.90 10.49 -3.72
CA GLU A 28 10.52 9.27 -4.42
C GLU A 28 11.35 9.08 -5.70
N LYS A 29 11.48 10.12 -6.52
CA LYS A 29 12.33 10.10 -7.72
C LYS A 29 13.79 9.80 -7.38
N SER A 30 14.34 10.41 -6.33
CA SER A 30 15.71 10.17 -5.90
C SER A 30 15.90 8.74 -5.39
N LEU A 31 14.94 8.18 -4.64
CA LEU A 31 14.99 6.79 -4.17
C LEU A 31 14.99 5.81 -5.35
N VAL A 32 14.08 5.99 -6.31
CA VAL A 32 14.02 5.19 -7.54
C VAL A 32 15.32 5.31 -8.35
N GLN A 33 15.87 6.53 -8.50
CA GLN A 33 17.15 6.74 -9.19
C GLN A 33 18.33 6.05 -8.52
N ASN A 34 18.30 5.86 -7.20
CA ASN A 34 19.32 5.14 -6.44
C ASN A 34 19.05 3.63 -6.35
N GLY A 35 18.05 3.12 -7.09
CA GLY A 35 17.69 1.70 -7.11
C GLY A 35 16.98 1.22 -5.84
N ILE A 36 16.49 2.13 -4.99
CA ILE A 36 15.68 1.79 -3.82
C ILE A 36 14.22 1.75 -4.29
N PRO A 37 13.56 0.57 -4.25
CA PRO A 37 12.15 0.48 -4.60
C PRO A 37 11.33 1.27 -3.58
N VAL A 38 10.59 2.26 -4.07
CA VAL A 38 9.58 2.95 -3.28
C VAL A 38 8.33 2.09 -3.37
N SER A 39 7.86 1.58 -2.22
CA SER A 39 6.58 0.86 -2.18
C SER A 39 5.48 1.85 -2.56
N GLU A 40 4.57 1.42 -3.44
CA GLU A 40 3.39 2.22 -3.75
C GLU A 40 2.56 2.40 -2.47
N ASP A 41 1.99 3.59 -2.30
CA ASP A 41 1.03 3.84 -1.22
C ASP A 41 -0.26 3.09 -1.55
N ILE A 42 -0.38 1.88 -1.00
CA ILE A 42 -1.53 1.00 -1.20
C ILE A 42 -2.41 1.14 0.04
N PRO A 43 -3.64 1.69 -0.08
CA PRO A 43 -4.54 1.82 1.05
C PRO A 43 -4.83 0.45 1.68
N TYR A 44 -4.95 0.42 3.02
CA TYR A 44 -5.18 -0.81 3.79
C TYR A 44 -6.34 -1.66 3.23
N GLU A 45 -7.50 -1.04 2.98
CA GLU A 45 -8.69 -1.75 2.44
C GLU A 45 -8.42 -2.36 1.06
N VAL A 46 -7.70 -1.63 0.20
CA VAL A 46 -7.34 -2.11 -1.15
C VAL A 46 -6.36 -3.29 -1.06
N ALA A 47 -5.39 -3.23 -0.15
CA ALA A 47 -4.46 -4.33 0.09
C ALA A 47 -5.19 -5.58 0.59
N LYS A 48 -6.12 -5.41 1.53
CA LYS A 48 -6.92 -6.51 2.10
C LYS A 48 -7.81 -7.19 1.06
N ASP A 49 -8.51 -6.39 0.25
CA ASP A 49 -9.33 -6.90 -0.85
C ASP A 49 -8.48 -7.67 -1.88
N LYS A 50 -7.30 -7.14 -2.23
CA LYS A 50 -6.38 -7.78 -3.17
C LYS A 50 -5.83 -9.10 -2.64
N ILE A 51 -5.47 -9.17 -1.35
CA ILE A 51 -5.05 -10.43 -0.71
C ILE A 51 -6.16 -11.47 -0.79
N ALA A 52 -7.41 -11.08 -0.52
CA ALA A 52 -8.56 -11.98 -0.60
C ALA A 52 -8.79 -12.50 -2.04
N GLU A 53 -8.73 -11.60 -3.03
CA GLU A 53 -8.87 -11.93 -4.46
C GLU A 53 -7.78 -12.89 -4.94
N ILE A 54 -6.52 -12.64 -4.57
CA ILE A 54 -5.38 -13.49 -4.92
C ILE A 54 -5.52 -14.86 -4.26
N THR A 55 -5.90 -14.90 -2.98
CA THR A 55 -6.08 -16.16 -2.24
C THR A 55 -7.17 -17.03 -2.87
N GLU A 56 -8.31 -16.45 -3.26
CA GLU A 56 -9.35 -17.20 -3.97
C GLU A 56 -8.86 -17.66 -5.35
N SER A 57 -8.14 -16.80 -6.08
CA SER A 57 -7.54 -17.16 -7.38
C SER A 57 -6.55 -18.33 -7.28
N MET A 58 -5.74 -18.38 -6.23
CA MET A 58 -4.81 -19.50 -5.97
C MET A 58 -5.55 -20.80 -5.67
N LYS A 59 -6.64 -20.72 -4.92
CA LYS A 59 -7.51 -21.86 -4.61
C LYS A 59 -8.24 -22.38 -5.83
N GLU A 60 -8.74 -21.49 -6.69
CA GLU A 60 -9.33 -21.84 -7.98
C GLU A 60 -8.28 -22.49 -8.90
N LEU A 61 -7.07 -21.93 -8.96
CA LEU A 61 -5.96 -22.49 -9.73
C LEU A 61 -5.60 -23.91 -9.25
N ALA A 62 -5.57 -24.15 -7.94
CA ALA A 62 -5.31 -25.47 -7.37
C ALA A 62 -6.39 -26.52 -7.74
N SER A 63 -7.61 -26.06 -8.05
CA SER A 63 -8.71 -26.91 -8.52
C SER A 63 -8.80 -27.03 -10.05
N ALA A 64 -8.01 -26.26 -10.80
CA ALA A 64 -8.03 -26.25 -12.25
C ALA A 64 -7.20 -27.41 -12.82
N ASP A 65 -7.79 -28.17 -13.74
CA ASP A 65 -7.09 -29.25 -14.43
C ASP A 65 -6.25 -28.65 -15.59
N MET A 66 -5.05 -28.16 -15.25
CA MET A 66 -4.13 -27.49 -16.18
C MET A 66 -2.73 -28.11 -16.13
N ASP A 67 -1.91 -27.80 -17.14
CA ASP A 67 -0.53 -28.30 -17.22
C ASP A 67 0.26 -27.95 -15.94
N PRO A 68 0.95 -28.92 -15.31
CA PRO A 68 1.64 -28.72 -14.03
C PRO A 68 2.68 -27.59 -14.05
N TYR A 69 3.41 -27.45 -15.16
CA TYR A 69 4.43 -26.40 -15.29
C TYR A 69 3.80 -25.02 -15.43
N ALA A 70 2.71 -24.92 -16.18
CA ALA A 70 1.93 -23.69 -16.27
C ALA A 70 1.26 -23.33 -14.93
N MET A 71 0.82 -24.32 -14.14
CA MET A 71 0.21 -24.13 -12.84
C MET A 71 1.23 -23.58 -11.84
N GLU A 72 2.39 -24.25 -11.73
CA GLU A 72 3.48 -23.84 -10.85
C GLU A 72 3.92 -22.40 -11.14
N LYS A 73 4.10 -22.05 -12.41
CA LYS A 73 4.47 -20.68 -12.81
C LYS A 73 3.42 -19.65 -12.37
N LYS A 74 2.14 -19.93 -12.58
CA LYS A 74 1.06 -19.01 -12.17
C LYS A 74 0.95 -18.90 -10.65
N TYR A 75 1.10 -20.01 -9.94
CA TYR A 75 1.06 -20.04 -8.50
C TYR A 75 2.20 -19.20 -7.90
N ASN A 76 3.42 -19.34 -8.41
CA ASN A 76 4.56 -18.52 -8.00
C ASN A 76 4.34 -17.03 -8.23
N CYS A 77 3.74 -16.64 -9.37
CA CYS A 77 3.39 -15.24 -9.62
C CYS A 77 2.35 -14.72 -8.61
N LEU A 78 1.33 -15.51 -8.30
CA LEU A 78 0.31 -15.14 -7.31
C LEU A 78 0.91 -15.04 -5.90
N GLU A 79 1.87 -15.89 -5.53
CA GLU A 79 2.60 -15.78 -4.26
C GLU A 79 3.41 -14.48 -4.17
N GLU A 80 4.12 -14.10 -5.23
CA GLU A 80 4.86 -12.83 -5.28
C GLU A 80 3.93 -11.63 -5.13
N GLU A 81 2.76 -11.65 -5.80
CA GLU A 81 1.75 -10.61 -5.65
C GLU A 81 1.17 -10.57 -4.24
N LEU A 82 0.81 -11.72 -3.67
CA LEU A 82 0.30 -11.83 -2.30
C LEU A 82 1.31 -11.28 -1.28
N ALA A 83 2.60 -11.56 -1.47
CA ALA A 83 3.68 -11.03 -0.65
C ALA A 83 3.81 -9.51 -0.80
N LYS A 84 3.65 -8.95 -2.01
CA LYS A 84 3.66 -7.51 -2.23
C LYS A 84 2.55 -6.80 -1.44
N TYR A 85 1.31 -7.26 -1.57
CA TYR A 85 0.18 -6.64 -0.88
C TYR A 85 0.19 -6.89 0.63
N SER A 86 0.62 -8.07 1.09
CA SER A 86 0.78 -8.34 2.53
C SER A 86 1.86 -7.47 3.17
N ASN A 87 3.00 -7.28 2.49
CA ASN A 87 4.04 -6.38 2.98
C ASN A 87 3.55 -4.93 3.00
N ALA A 88 2.80 -4.50 1.99
CA ALA A 88 2.20 -3.17 1.99
C ALA A 88 1.23 -2.99 3.17
N LEU A 89 0.34 -3.97 3.41
CA LEU A 89 -0.58 -3.98 4.54
C LEU A 89 0.16 -3.89 5.89
N MET A 90 1.22 -4.67 6.08
CA MET A 90 2.03 -4.68 7.31
C MET A 90 2.76 -3.36 7.60
N LEU A 91 2.95 -2.52 6.59
CA LEU A 91 3.60 -1.21 6.71
C LEU A 91 2.59 -0.08 7.03
N THR A 92 1.29 -0.38 7.05
CA THR A 92 0.24 0.60 7.43
C THR A 92 0.06 0.69 8.94
N ASP A 93 -0.24 1.88 9.45
CA ASP A 93 -0.50 2.11 10.87
C ASP A 93 -1.76 1.36 11.33
N GLU A 94 -2.77 1.24 10.45
CA GLU A 94 -4.03 0.54 10.71
C GLU A 94 -3.83 -0.95 11.02
N TYR A 95 -2.89 -1.63 10.35
CA TYR A 95 -2.55 -3.02 10.66
C TYR A 95 -1.89 -3.15 12.03
N ALA A 96 -1.02 -2.21 12.40
CA ALA A 96 -0.38 -2.19 13.72
C ALA A 96 -1.41 -1.95 14.84
N GLU A 97 -2.41 -1.11 14.61
CA GLU A 97 -3.52 -0.88 15.52
C GLU A 97 -4.42 -2.12 15.67
N GLU A 98 -4.76 -2.78 14.56
CA GLU A 98 -5.59 -3.99 14.58
C GLU A 98 -4.92 -5.14 15.36
N GLN A 99 -3.60 -5.32 15.22
CA GLN A 99 -2.85 -6.30 16.03
C GLN A 99 -2.81 -5.94 17.53
N ASN A 100 -2.70 -4.65 17.87
CA ASN A 100 -2.70 -4.18 19.26
C ASN A 100 -4.07 -4.34 19.96
N CYS A 101 -5.17 -4.41 19.20
CA CYS A 101 -6.52 -4.65 19.74
C CYS A 101 -6.87 -6.14 19.89
N ILE A 102 -6.08 -7.04 19.32
CA ILE A 102 -6.29 -8.50 19.38
C ILE A 102 -5.58 -9.13 20.61
N GLU A 103 -4.63 -8.41 21.23
CA GLU A 103 -3.95 -8.80 22.48
C GLU A 103 -4.68 -8.31 23.75
#